data_AF-Q9WZF6-F1
#
_entry.id   AF-Q9WZF6-F1
#
_cell.length_a   1.000
_cell.length_b   1.000
_cell.length_c   1.000
_cell.angle_alpha   90.00
_cell.angle_beta   90.00
_cell.angle_gamma   90.00
#
_symmetry.space_group_name_H-M   'P 1'
#
loop_
_entity.id
_entity.type
_entity.pdbx_description
1 polymer ?
#
loop_
_entity_poly.entity_id
_entity_poly.type
_entity_poly.pdbx_seq_one_letter_code
_entity_poly.pdbx_strand_id
1 'polypeptide(L)'
;MIVGVGIDVLEVERVPEKFAERILGESEKRLFLTRKRRREFIAGRFALKEAFFKALGTGLNGHSFTDVEFLESNGKPVLCVHKDFGFFNYAHVSLSHDRFAVALVVLEKRKGDIIVEGDESFLRKRFEVLERSVEGWEIETSLPPFTLKKLLESSGCRLVRYGNILIGE
;
A
#
# COMPACT_ATOMS: atom_id res chain seq x y z
N MET A 1 -8.31 -13.75 -3.96
CA MET A 1 -7.23 -14.76 -3.88
C MET A 1 -6.09 -14.17 -3.07
N ILE A 2 -5.63 -14.86 -2.02
CA ILE A 2 -4.41 -14.48 -1.30
C ILE A 2 -3.21 -14.76 -2.20
N VAL A 3 -2.35 -13.77 -2.41
CA VAL A 3 -1.16 -13.87 -3.26
C VAL A 3 0.14 -13.72 -2.48
N GLY A 4 0.06 -13.29 -1.23
CA GLY A 4 1.23 -13.06 -0.39
C GLY A 4 0.87 -12.94 1.08
N VAL A 5 1.73 -13.47 1.94
CA VAL A 5 1.62 -13.34 3.41
C VAL A 5 3.00 -13.05 3.96
N GLY A 6 3.09 -12.09 4.87
CA GLY A 6 4.34 -11.77 5.55
C GLY A 6 4.11 -11.28 6.96
N ILE A 7 5.05 -11.66 7.83
CA ILE A 7 5.06 -11.31 9.24
C ILE A 7 6.45 -10.86 9.65
N ASP A 8 6.52 -9.87 10.52
CA ASP A 8 7.76 -9.44 11.13
C ASP A 8 7.57 -9.08 12.61
N VAL A 9 8.61 -9.32 13.40
CA VAL A 9 8.64 -9.02 14.82
C VAL A 9 10.03 -8.53 15.21
N LEU A 10 10.08 -7.46 16.00
CA LEU A 10 11.33 -6.94 16.54
C LEU A 10 11.13 -6.31 17.91
N GLU A 11 12.21 -6.30 18.68
CA GLU A 11 12.26 -5.62 19.98
C GLU A 11 12.40 -4.11 19.77
N VAL A 12 11.45 -3.33 20.30
CA VAL A 12 11.36 -1.89 20.09
C VAL A 12 12.63 -1.19 20.59
N GLU A 13 13.16 -1.65 21.72
CA GLU A 13 14.35 -1.05 22.34
C GLU A 13 15.61 -1.13 21.46
N ARG A 14 15.69 -2.12 20.56
CA ARG A 14 16.83 -2.29 19.65
C ARG A 14 16.80 -1.36 18.44
N VAL A 15 15.71 -0.62 18.23
CA VAL A 15 15.56 0.26 17.07
C VAL A 15 16.19 1.62 17.34
N PRO A 16 17.28 1.98 16.65
CA PRO A 16 17.91 3.27 16.85
C PRO A 16 17.08 4.36 16.17
N GLU A 17 16.98 5.55 16.76
CA GLU A 17 16.15 6.63 16.21
C GLU A 17 16.59 7.07 14.81
N LYS A 18 17.88 6.96 14.48
CA LYS A 18 18.43 7.23 13.14
C LYS A 18 17.82 6.34 12.04
N PHE A 19 17.17 5.23 12.37
CA PHE A 19 16.43 4.45 11.38
C PHE A 19 15.26 5.24 10.78
N ALA A 20 14.75 6.27 11.46
CA ALA A 20 13.70 7.12 10.93
C ALA A 20 14.04 7.64 9.52
N GLU A 21 15.29 8.07 9.28
CA GLU A 21 15.72 8.63 7.99
C GLU A 21 15.76 7.59 6.86
N ARG A 22 16.09 6.33 7.19
CA ARG A 22 16.18 5.23 6.22
C ARG A 22 14.83 4.54 5.98
N ILE A 23 14.01 4.45 7.03
CA ILE A 23 12.80 3.63 7.02
C ILE A 23 11.57 4.44 6.63
N LEU A 24 11.43 5.68 7.12
CA LEU A 24 10.19 6.43 6.95
C LEU A 24 10.17 7.16 5.60
N GLY A 25 9.03 7.06 4.89
CA GLY A 25 8.74 7.93 3.76
C GLY A 25 8.31 9.34 4.23
N GLU A 26 8.09 10.25 3.29
CA GLU A 26 7.83 11.65 3.59
C GLU A 26 6.55 11.88 4.40
N SER A 27 5.49 11.11 4.11
CA SER A 27 4.22 11.20 4.82
C SER A 27 4.32 10.59 6.23
N GLU A 28 5.04 9.48 6.37
CA GLU A 28 5.37 8.89 7.66
C GLU A 28 6.25 9.80 8.52
N LYS A 29 7.21 10.52 7.92
CA LYS A 29 8.04 11.51 8.62
C LYS A 29 7.18 12.64 9.20
N ARG A 30 6.20 13.15 8.44
CA ARG A 30 5.26 14.17 8.96
C ARG A 30 4.48 13.64 10.16
N LEU A 31 4.00 12.40 10.10
CA LEU A 31 3.34 11.75 11.25
C LEU A 31 4.31 11.58 12.42
N PHE A 32 5.53 11.10 12.17
CA PHE A 32 6.57 10.85 13.17
C PHE A 32 6.88 12.08 14.03
N LEU A 33 6.94 13.27 13.42
CA LEU A 33 7.20 14.53 14.13
C LEU A 33 6.16 14.83 15.22
N THR A 34 4.92 14.34 15.07
CA THR A 34 3.82 14.57 16.02
C THR A 34 3.71 13.46 17.08
N ARG A 35 4.48 12.36 16.97
CA ARG A 35 4.39 11.23 17.90
C ARG A 35 5.26 11.42 19.14
N LYS A 36 4.66 11.16 20.31
CA LYS A 36 5.38 11.10 21.60
C LYS A 36 6.26 9.85 21.71
N ARG A 37 5.76 8.72 21.24
CA ARG A 37 6.38 7.40 21.27
C ARG A 37 7.14 7.11 19.97
N ARG A 38 8.28 7.81 19.81
CA ARG A 38 9.05 7.85 18.56
C ARG A 38 9.67 6.50 18.20
N ARG A 39 10.26 5.80 19.17
CA ARG A 39 10.90 4.50 18.94
C ARG A 39 9.88 3.44 18.57
N GLU A 40 8.73 3.39 19.26
CA GLU A 40 7.61 2.51 18.90
C GLU A 40 7.12 2.77 17.48
N PHE A 41 7.02 4.05 17.07
CA PHE A 41 6.60 4.41 15.72
C PHE A 41 7.57 3.87 14.66
N ILE A 42 8.89 4.09 14.84
CA ILE A 42 9.91 3.60 13.91
C ILE A 42 9.90 2.07 13.87
N ALA A 43 9.87 1.41 15.02
CA ALA A 43 9.81 -0.05 15.12
C ALA A 43 8.58 -0.62 14.41
N GLY A 44 7.41 -0.02 14.63
CA GLY A 44 6.18 -0.43 13.95
C GLY A 44 6.24 -0.26 12.43
N ARG A 45 6.79 0.86 11.94
CA ARG A 45 6.97 1.07 10.49
C ARG A 45 8.00 0.11 9.89
N PHE A 46 9.08 -0.18 10.61
CA PHE A 46 10.04 -1.18 10.19
C PHE A 46 9.39 -2.57 10.05
N ALA A 47 8.67 -3.02 11.09
CA ALA A 47 7.95 -4.29 11.08
C ALA A 47 6.96 -4.38 9.91
N LEU A 48 6.16 -3.33 9.70
CA LEU A 48 5.16 -3.29 8.63
C LEU A 48 5.79 -3.42 7.24
N LYS A 49 6.92 -2.75 7.01
CA LYS A 49 7.61 -2.79 5.72
C LYS A 49 8.31 -4.13 5.48
N GLU A 50 8.99 -4.67 6.48
CA GLU A 50 9.54 -6.04 6.44
C GLU A 50 8.44 -7.07 6.15
N ALA A 51 7.31 -7.01 6.86
CA ALA A 51 6.17 -7.88 6.65
C ALA A 51 5.61 -7.75 5.21
N PHE A 52 5.54 -6.52 4.66
CA PHE A 52 5.13 -6.31 3.28
C PHE A 52 6.10 -6.92 2.26
N PHE A 53 7.40 -6.68 2.39
CA PHE A 53 8.38 -7.23 1.46
C PHE A 53 8.51 -8.76 1.55
N LYS A 54 8.21 -9.34 2.72
CA LYS A 54 8.04 -10.79 2.87
C LYS A 54 6.77 -11.28 2.18
N ALA A 55 5.66 -10.55 2.29
CA ALA A 55 4.42 -10.88 1.58
C ALA A 55 4.58 -10.83 0.05
N LEU A 56 5.42 -9.91 -0.46
CA LEU A 56 5.79 -9.87 -1.88
C LEU A 56 6.69 -11.03 -2.32
N GLY A 57 7.39 -11.69 -1.39
CA GLY A 57 8.38 -12.73 -1.69
C GLY A 57 9.69 -12.20 -2.27
N THR A 58 9.90 -10.89 -2.31
CA THR A 58 11.11 -10.25 -2.89
C THR A 58 12.16 -9.92 -1.83
N GLY A 59 11.75 -9.75 -0.57
CA GLY A 59 12.54 -9.00 0.40
C GLY A 59 12.82 -7.57 -0.09
N LEU A 60 13.92 -6.95 0.36
CA LEU A 60 14.36 -5.63 -0.09
C LEU A 60 15.13 -5.64 -1.42
N ASN A 61 15.23 -6.78 -2.11
CA ASN A 61 16.07 -6.89 -3.32
C ASN A 61 15.56 -5.96 -4.43
N GLY A 62 16.25 -4.82 -4.65
CA GLY A 62 15.84 -3.80 -5.61
C GLY A 62 14.73 -2.84 -5.12
N HIS A 63 14.40 -2.90 -3.83
CA HIS A 63 13.39 -2.04 -3.20
C HIS A 63 14.01 -1.22 -2.07
N SER A 64 13.52 0.01 -1.92
CA SER A 64 13.76 0.86 -0.76
C SER A 64 12.59 0.75 0.20
N PHE A 65 12.86 0.89 1.51
CA PHE A 65 11.80 1.08 2.49
C PHE A 65 10.89 2.27 2.17
N THR A 66 11.42 3.31 1.52
CA THR A 66 10.66 4.50 1.14
C THR A 66 9.77 4.29 -0.09
N ASP A 67 9.87 3.15 -0.79
CA ASP A 67 8.99 2.84 -1.93
C ASP A 67 7.55 2.53 -1.48
N VAL A 68 7.36 2.29 -0.19
CA VAL A 68 6.05 2.12 0.46
C VAL A 68 5.99 2.90 1.75
N GLU A 69 4.78 3.28 2.14
CA GLU A 69 4.49 3.91 3.43
C GLU A 69 3.28 3.26 4.07
N PHE A 70 3.22 3.29 5.40
CA PHE A 70 2.03 2.91 6.16
C PHE A 70 1.44 4.13 6.86
N LEU A 71 0.36 4.63 6.27
CA LEU A 71 -0.43 5.74 6.81
C LEU A 71 -1.49 5.21 7.77
N GLU A 72 -2.34 6.08 8.30
CA GLU A 72 -3.39 5.69 9.25
C GLU A 72 -4.77 6.11 8.74
N SER A 73 -5.71 5.17 8.75
CA SER A 73 -7.13 5.42 8.50
C SER A 73 -7.96 4.65 9.51
N ASN A 74 -8.89 5.33 10.19
CA ASN A 74 -9.74 4.75 11.23
C ASN A 74 -8.97 3.94 12.30
N GLY A 75 -7.80 4.45 12.69
CA GLY A 75 -6.93 3.81 13.69
C GLY A 75 -6.18 2.57 13.19
N LYS A 76 -6.25 2.23 11.90
CA LYS A 76 -5.55 1.09 11.30
C LYS A 76 -4.49 1.55 10.30
N PRO A 77 -3.37 0.81 10.19
CA PRO A 77 -2.39 1.08 9.14
C PRO A 77 -2.99 0.80 7.75
N VAL A 78 -2.69 1.67 6.79
CA VAL A 78 -3.07 1.50 5.38
C VAL A 78 -1.82 1.60 4.51
N LEU A 79 -1.68 0.66 3.58
CA LEU A 79 -0.55 0.62 2.64
C LEU A 79 -0.68 1.74 1.62
N CYS A 80 0.40 2.51 1.47
CA CYS A 80 0.63 3.45 0.38
C CYS A 80 1.83 2.97 -0.44
N VAL A 81 1.70 2.92 -1.76
CA VAL A 81 2.77 2.49 -2.68
C VAL A 81 3.20 3.65 -3.57
N HIS A 82 4.50 3.78 -3.80
CA HIS A 82 5.12 4.81 -4.67
C HIS A 82 5.61 4.24 -6.01
N LYS A 83 5.43 2.95 -6.24
CA LYS A 83 5.70 2.26 -7.51
C LYS A 83 4.88 0.98 -7.64
N ASP A 84 4.94 0.36 -8.80
CA ASP A 84 4.29 -0.93 -9.05
C ASP A 84 5.04 -2.09 -8.38
N PHE A 85 4.31 -2.91 -7.61
CA PHE A 85 4.84 -4.10 -6.91
C PHE A 85 4.20 -5.42 -7.35
N GLY A 86 3.22 -5.37 -8.26
CA GLY A 86 2.44 -6.52 -8.68
C GLY A 86 0.96 -6.19 -8.76
N PHE A 87 0.16 -7.23 -8.99
CA PHE A 87 -1.25 -7.10 -9.36
C PHE A 87 -2.21 -7.15 -8.17
N PHE A 88 -1.74 -7.25 -6.92
CA PHE A 88 -2.62 -7.18 -5.76
C PHE A 88 -3.30 -5.81 -5.70
N ASN A 89 -4.58 -5.79 -5.34
CA ASN A 89 -5.38 -4.57 -5.18
C ASN A 89 -5.89 -4.42 -3.74
N TYR A 90 -5.64 -5.39 -2.87
CA TYR A 90 -6.04 -5.31 -1.47
C TYR A 90 -4.91 -5.76 -0.54
N ALA A 91 -4.72 -5.03 0.55
CA ALA A 91 -3.75 -5.35 1.59
C ALA A 91 -4.43 -5.34 2.96
N HIS A 92 -4.48 -6.49 3.62
CA HIS A 92 -4.78 -6.55 5.05
C HIS A 92 -3.51 -6.26 5.82
N VAL A 93 -3.58 -5.26 6.70
CA VAL A 93 -2.43 -4.79 7.45
C VAL A 93 -2.81 -4.70 8.93
N SER A 94 -1.99 -5.28 9.79
CA SER A 94 -2.16 -5.22 11.24
C SER A 94 -0.82 -4.93 11.91
N LEU A 95 -0.86 -4.09 12.94
CA LEU A 95 0.28 -3.71 13.76
C LEU A 95 -0.12 -3.81 15.24
N SER A 96 0.71 -4.45 16.05
CA SER A 96 0.63 -4.38 17.51
C SER A 96 2.00 -4.05 18.06
N HIS A 97 2.06 -3.30 19.17
CA HIS A 97 3.32 -2.97 19.82
C HIS A 97 3.21 -2.83 21.34
N ASP A 98 4.23 -3.33 22.03
CA ASP A 98 4.55 -3.02 23.44
C ASP A 98 6.08 -3.07 23.59
N ARG A 99 6.67 -4.06 24.28
CA ARG A 99 8.12 -4.32 24.23
C ARG A 99 8.61 -4.74 22.85
N PHE A 100 7.75 -5.44 22.11
CA PHE A 100 7.98 -5.86 20.73
C PHE A 100 7.00 -5.15 19.82
N ALA A 101 7.41 -4.83 18.60
CA ALA A 101 6.52 -4.51 17.50
C ALA A 101 6.32 -5.76 16.66
N VAL A 102 5.08 -6.08 16.33
CA VAL A 102 4.71 -7.21 15.45
C VAL A 102 3.76 -6.71 14.36
N ALA A 103 4.05 -7.07 13.12
CA ALA A 103 3.24 -6.69 11.97
C ALA A 103 2.89 -7.89 11.11
N LEU A 104 1.67 -7.88 10.57
CA LEU A 104 1.16 -8.86 9.61
C LEU A 104 0.65 -8.13 8.37
N VAL A 105 1.06 -8.63 7.21
CA VAL A 105 0.57 -8.17 5.90
C VAL A 105 0.06 -9.38 5.12
N VAL A 106 -1.18 -9.29 4.62
CA VAL A 106 -1.75 -10.26 3.66
C VAL A 106 -2.15 -9.49 2.40
N LEU A 107 -1.59 -9.88 1.27
CA LEU A 107 -1.87 -9.29 -0.02
C LEU A 107 -2.89 -10.17 -0.75
N GLU A 108 -3.93 -9.54 -1.29
CA GLU A 108 -4.96 -10.18 -2.08
C GLU A 108 -5.10 -9.54 -3.45
N LYS A 109 -5.35 -10.39 -4.45
CA LYS A 109 -6.00 -10.00 -5.70
C LYS A 109 -7.48 -10.33 -5.59
N ARG A 110 -8.31 -9.29 -5.54
CA ARG A 110 -9.77 -9.35 -5.60
C ARG A 110 -10.25 -9.04 -7.01
N LYS A 111 -11.36 -9.67 -7.40
CA LYS A 111 -12.05 -9.29 -8.64
C LYS A 111 -12.64 -7.90 -8.42
N GLY A 112 -12.45 -7.00 -9.37
CA GLY A 112 -12.91 -5.62 -9.29
C GLY A 112 -12.18 -4.81 -8.23
N ASP A 113 -12.96 -4.06 -7.43
CA ASP A 113 -12.51 -3.13 -6.39
C ASP A 113 -11.59 -2.01 -6.91
N ILE A 114 -11.60 -1.77 -8.23
CA ILE A 114 -10.80 -0.73 -8.88
C ILE A 114 -11.78 0.22 -9.56
N ILE A 115 -11.83 1.46 -9.09
CA ILE A 115 -12.78 2.47 -9.54
C ILE A 115 -12.08 3.48 -10.42
N VAL A 116 -12.64 3.70 -11.61
CA VAL A 116 -12.11 4.63 -12.61
C VAL A 116 -13.20 5.59 -13.10
N GLU A 117 -12.81 6.82 -13.36
CA GLU A 117 -13.65 7.84 -13.97
C GLU A 117 -13.20 8.08 -15.42
N GLY A 118 -14.14 8.21 -16.36
CA GLY A 118 -13.80 8.42 -17.76
C GLY A 118 -14.89 7.97 -18.72
N ASP A 119 -14.56 8.03 -20.01
CA ASP A 119 -15.45 7.65 -21.11
C ASP A 119 -15.77 6.14 -21.06
N GLU A 120 -17.06 5.81 -20.98
CA GLU A 120 -17.53 4.43 -20.90
C GLU A 120 -17.14 3.61 -22.13
N SER A 121 -17.18 4.22 -23.32
CA SER A 121 -16.86 3.53 -24.57
C SER A 121 -15.39 3.11 -24.62
N PHE A 122 -14.48 3.95 -24.15
CA PHE A 122 -13.07 3.63 -23.97
C PHE A 122 -12.89 2.51 -22.94
N LEU A 123 -13.51 2.63 -21.77
CA LEU A 123 -13.35 1.68 -20.67
C LEU A 123 -13.81 0.28 -21.08
N ARG A 124 -14.99 0.15 -21.69
CA ARG A 124 -15.52 -1.14 -22.17
C ARG A 124 -14.70 -1.77 -23.29
N LYS A 125 -13.93 -0.97 -24.05
CA LYS A 125 -13.00 -1.47 -25.07
C LYS A 125 -11.69 -2.01 -24.48
N ARG A 126 -11.31 -1.58 -23.27
CA ARG A 126 -10.02 -1.89 -22.65
C ARG A 126 -10.12 -2.82 -21.44
N PHE A 127 -11.23 -2.80 -20.72
CA PHE A 127 -11.43 -3.50 -19.47
C PHE A 127 -12.80 -4.17 -19.43
N GLU A 128 -12.91 -5.25 -18.65
CA GLU A 128 -14.20 -5.76 -18.22
C GLU A 128 -14.77 -4.77 -17.20
N VAL A 129 -15.82 -4.05 -17.59
CA VAL A 129 -16.56 -3.15 -16.68
C VAL A 129 -17.59 -3.98 -15.93
N LEU A 130 -17.45 -4.05 -14.60
CA LEU A 130 -18.29 -4.85 -13.71
C LEU A 130 -19.60 -4.15 -13.37
N GLU A 131 -19.51 -2.91 -12.88
CA GLU A 131 -20.67 -2.09 -12.52
C GLU A 131 -20.34 -0.58 -12.54
N ARG A 132 -21.38 0.24 -12.42
CA ARG A 132 -21.26 1.69 -12.23
C ARG A 132 -21.66 2.05 -10.80
N SER A 133 -20.75 2.68 -10.07
CA SER A 133 -20.98 3.25 -8.74
C SER A 133 -21.14 4.78 -8.81
N VAL A 134 -21.40 5.40 -7.66
CA VAL A 134 -21.40 6.87 -7.50
C VAL A 134 -20.01 7.46 -7.78
N GLU A 135 -18.95 6.75 -7.39
CA GLU A 135 -17.55 7.21 -7.53
C GLU A 135 -16.99 7.02 -8.96
N GLY A 136 -17.52 6.06 -9.72
CA GLY A 136 -16.93 5.70 -11.01
C GLY A 136 -17.38 4.34 -11.54
N TRP A 137 -16.74 3.90 -12.61
CA TRP A 137 -16.88 2.56 -13.17
C TRP A 137 -15.97 1.60 -12.40
N GLU A 138 -16.53 0.48 -11.92
CA GLU A 138 -15.72 -0.61 -11.40
C GLU A 138 -15.22 -1.46 -12.56
N ILE A 139 -13.90 -1.67 -12.61
CA ILE A 139 -13.25 -2.45 -13.67
C ILE A 139 -12.50 -3.65 -13.09
N GLU A 140 -12.45 -4.73 -13.86
CA GLU A 140 -11.48 -5.79 -13.65
C GLU A 140 -10.22 -5.54 -14.47
N THR A 141 -9.07 -5.60 -13.81
CA THR A 141 -7.75 -5.50 -14.44
C THR A 141 -6.67 -6.14 -13.57
N SER A 142 -5.65 -6.68 -14.22
CA SER A 142 -4.41 -7.15 -13.59
C SER A 142 -3.28 -6.10 -13.65
N LEU A 143 -3.54 -4.93 -14.22
CA LEU A 143 -2.54 -3.85 -14.29
C LEU A 143 -2.25 -3.31 -12.89
N PRO A 144 -0.97 -3.17 -12.52
CA PRO A 144 -0.59 -2.54 -11.26
C PRO A 144 -0.92 -1.02 -11.28
N PRO A 145 -1.02 -0.37 -10.12
CA PRO A 145 -1.70 0.93 -9.97
C PRO A 145 -1.08 2.07 -10.79
N PHE A 146 0.25 2.18 -10.88
CA PHE A 146 0.91 3.24 -11.64
C PHE A 146 0.82 3.01 -13.14
N THR A 147 1.01 1.76 -13.58
CA THR A 147 0.78 1.38 -14.99
C THR A 147 -0.65 1.66 -15.43
N LEU A 148 -1.64 1.32 -14.58
CA LEU A 148 -3.05 1.63 -14.82
C LEU A 148 -3.30 3.13 -14.86
N LYS A 149 -2.81 3.89 -13.89
CA LYS A 149 -2.93 5.36 -13.82
C LYS A 149 -2.45 6.01 -15.10
N LYS A 150 -1.24 5.67 -15.56
CA LYS A 150 -0.65 6.20 -16.80
C LYS A 150 -1.46 5.86 -18.05
N LEU A 151 -1.98 4.64 -18.13
CA LEU A 151 -2.85 4.23 -19.24
C LEU A 151 -4.13 5.07 -19.27
N LEU A 152 -4.79 5.23 -18.13
CA LEU A 152 -6.03 6.01 -18.02
C LEU A 152 -5.81 7.48 -18.39
N GLU A 153 -4.75 8.10 -17.86
CA GLU A 153 -4.41 9.50 -18.12
C GLU A 153 -4.20 9.78 -19.61
N SER A 154 -3.58 8.85 -20.35
CA SER A 154 -3.38 8.98 -21.80
C SER A 154 -4.68 9.03 -22.61
N SER A 155 -5.80 8.64 -22.00
CA SER A 155 -7.12 8.57 -22.63
C SER A 155 -8.13 9.50 -21.95
N GLY A 156 -7.66 10.48 -21.15
CA GLY A 156 -8.53 11.42 -20.43
C GLY A 156 -9.37 10.76 -19.33
N CYS A 157 -9.00 9.55 -18.90
CA CYS A 157 -9.62 8.84 -17.78
C CYS A 157 -8.75 9.01 -16.51
N ARG A 158 -9.33 8.74 -15.35
CA ARG A 158 -8.68 8.90 -14.05
C ARG A 158 -8.88 7.66 -13.18
N LEU A 159 -7.81 7.23 -12.51
CA LEU A 159 -7.91 6.24 -11.43
C LEU A 159 -8.43 6.93 -10.18
N VAL A 160 -9.59 6.49 -9.68
CA VAL A 160 -10.22 7.02 -8.47
C VAL A 160 -9.81 6.21 -7.25
N ARG A 161 -9.85 4.88 -7.36
CA ARG A 161 -9.54 3.97 -6.25
C ARG A 161 -8.94 2.66 -6.75
N TYR A 162 -7.97 2.14 -6.02
CA TYR A 162 -7.31 0.87 -6.33
C TYR A 162 -7.37 -0.04 -5.09
N GLY A 163 -8.52 -0.70 -4.95
CA GLY A 163 -8.97 -1.41 -3.76
C GLY A 163 -8.84 -0.57 -2.49
N ASN A 164 -8.05 -1.05 -1.53
CA ASN A 164 -7.74 -0.33 -0.30
C ASN A 164 -6.30 0.21 -0.24
N ILE A 165 -5.59 0.21 -1.37
CA ILE A 165 -4.21 0.65 -1.47
C ILE A 165 -4.20 2.13 -1.84
N LEU A 166 -3.43 2.92 -1.10
CA LEU A 166 -3.16 4.31 -1.43
C LEU A 166 -2.05 4.37 -2.48
N ILE A 167 -2.21 5.25 -3.46
CA ILE A 167 -1.23 5.47 -4.52
C ILE A 167 -0.54 6.79 -4.20
N GLY A 168 0.78 6.74 -4.05
CA GLY A 168 1.62 7.93 -3.89
C GLY A 168 1.54 8.85 -5.11
N GLU A 169 1.98 10.10 -4.92
CA GLU A 169 2.02 11.10 -5.99
C GLU A 169 3.08 10.78 -7.04
#